data_AF-A0A2E7QI20-F1
#
_entry.id   AF-A0A2E7QI20-F1
#
_cell.length_a   1.000
_cell.length_b   1.000
_cell.length_c   1.000
_cell.angle_alpha   90.00
_cell.angle_beta   90.00
_cell.angle_gamma   90.00
#
_symmetry.space_group_name_H-M   'P 1'
#
loop_
_entity.id
_entity.type
_entity.pdbx_description
1 polymer ?
#
loop_
_entity_poly.entity_id
_entity_poly.type
_entity_poly.pdbx_seq_one_letter_code
_entity_poly.pdbx_strand_id
1 'polypeptide(L)' 'MIKQKLIVVGNGMAGMRTVEELLKLAPDLYDITVFGAEPHGNYNRIMLSPILAGEKSFDEIMLNDEQWYADNGITL' A
#
# COMPACT_ATOMS: atom_id res chain seq x y z
N MET A 1 -2.13 -24.39 -6.19
CA MET A 1 -2.43 -23.81 -7.52
C MET A 1 -1.42 -22.68 -7.76
N ILE A 2 -1.08 -22.39 -9.01
CA ILE A 2 -0.19 -21.26 -9.33
C ILE A 2 -1.01 -19.97 -9.17
N LYS A 3 -0.56 -19.02 -8.35
CA LYS A 3 -1.21 -17.71 -8.19
C LYS A 3 -1.10 -16.92 -9.51
N GLN A 4 -2.15 -16.18 -9.87
CA GLN A 4 -2.11 -15.31 -11.04
C GLN A 4 -1.29 -14.06 -10.72
N LYS A 5 -0.44 -13.61 -11.65
CA LYS A 5 0.32 -12.37 -11.44
C LYS A 5 -0.59 -11.15 -11.59
N LEU A 6 -0.60 -10.28 -10.58
CA LEU A 6 -1.32 -9.01 -10.59
C LEU A 6 -0.32 -7.86 -10.45
N ILE A 7 -0.30 -6.98 -11.44
CA ILE A 7 0.50 -5.76 -11.41
C ILE A 7 -0.41 -4.58 -11.09
N VAL A 8 -0.09 -3.85 -10.04
CA VAL A 8 -0.79 -2.63 -9.62
C VAL A 8 0.13 -1.43 -9.90
N VAL A 9 -0.31 -0.51 -10.76
CA VAL A 9 0.44 0.71 -11.06
C VAL A 9 -0.11 1.85 -10.20
N GLY A 10 0.69 2.29 -9.24
CA GLY A 10 0.38 3.37 -8.31
C GLY A 10 0.18 2.88 -6.87
N ASN A 11 1.16 3.18 -6.00
CA ASN A 11 1.11 2.92 -4.56
C ASN A 11 0.27 3.95 -3.77
N GLY A 12 -0.89 4.32 -4.31
CA GLY A 12 -1.80 5.29 -3.70
C GLY A 12 -2.92 4.63 -2.89
N MET A 13 -3.73 5.45 -2.19
CA MET A 13 -4.88 4.97 -1.42
C MET A 13 -5.85 4.12 -2.24
N ALA A 14 -6.09 4.47 -3.51
CA ALA A 14 -6.97 3.70 -4.38
C ALA A 14 -6.41 2.31 -4.70
N GLY A 15 -5.16 2.22 -5.16
CA GLY A 15 -4.51 0.96 -5.50
C GLY A 15 -4.41 0.04 -4.29
N MET A 16 -3.96 0.58 -3.15
CA MET A 16 -3.82 -0.21 -1.94
C MET A 16 -5.16 -0.63 -1.34
N ARG A 17 -6.21 0.19 -1.46
CA ARG A 17 -7.54 -0.25 -1.05
C ARG A 17 -8.04 -1.43 -1.87
N THR A 18 -7.78 -1.44 -3.19
CA THR A 18 -8.11 -2.59 -4.03
C THR A 18 -7.34 -3.84 -3.57
N VAL A 19 -6.04 -3.71 -3.29
CA VAL A 19 -5.21 -4.83 -2.82
C VAL A 19 -5.70 -5.36 -1.47
N GLU A 20 -6.00 -4.49 -0.51
CA GLU A 20 -6.56 -4.87 0.80
C GLU A 20 -7.85 -5.69 0.66
N GLU A 21 -8.76 -5.29 -0.23
CA GLU A 21 -10.00 -6.03 -0.45
C GLU A 21 -9.76 -7.37 -1.17
N LEU A 22 -8.81 -7.43 -2.10
CA LEU A 22 -8.42 -8.69 -2.74
C LEU A 22 -7.82 -9.69 -1.75
N LEU A 23 -6.99 -9.22 -0.82
CA LEU A 23 -6.42 -10.07 0.24
C LEU A 23 -7.52 -10.67 1.14
N LYS A 24 -8.61 -9.93 1.38
CA LYS A 24 -9.76 -10.43 2.16
C LYS A 24 -10.62 -11.42 1.37
N LEU A 25 -10.93 -11.10 0.11
CA LEU A 25 -11.88 -11.86 -0.70
C LEU A 25 -11.26 -13.08 -1.38
N ALA A 26 -9.97 -13.02 -1.71
CA ALA A 26 -9.27 -14.02 -2.51
C ALA A 26 -7.76 -14.08 -2.15
N PRO A 27 -7.40 -14.42 -0.89
CA PRO A 27 -6.02 -14.35 -0.37
C PRO A 27 -4.99 -15.16 -1.17
N ASP A 28 -5.44 -16.24 -1.84
CA ASP A 28 -4.57 -17.16 -2.57
C ASP A 28 -4.67 -17.03 -4.09
N LEU A 29 -5.41 -16.05 -4.60
CA LEU A 29 -5.63 -15.91 -6.04
C LEU A 29 -4.48 -15.23 -6.76
N TYR A 30 -3.87 -14.20 -6.13
CA TYR A 30 -2.90 -13.33 -6.80
C TYR A 30 -1.52 -13.32 -6.13
N ASP A 31 -0.49 -13.28 -6.98
CA ASP A 31 0.88 -12.88 -6.67
C ASP A 31 1.03 -11.41 -7.09
N ILE A 32 1.17 -10.51 -6.11
CA ILE A 32 0.94 -9.07 -6.28
C ILE A 32 2.26 -8.31 -6.31
N THR A 33 2.44 -7.49 -7.35
CA THR A 33 3.52 -6.50 -7.44
C THR A 33 2.92 -5.12 -7.64
N VAL A 34 3.29 -4.18 -6.78
CA VAL A 34 2.91 -2.77 -6.84
C VAL A 34 4.09 -1.99 -7.40
N PHE A 35 3.85 -1.11 -8.37
CA PHE A 35 4.84 -0.14 -8.83
C PHE A 35 4.46 1.25 -8.33
N GLY A 36 5.32 1.84 -7.51
CA GLY A 36 5.22 3.23 -7.04
C GLY A 36 6.37 4.08 -7.57
N ALA A 37 6.13 5.40 -7.70
CA ALA A 37 7.20 6.37 -7.96
C ALA A 37 7.85 6.88 -6.66
N GLU A 38 7.24 6.59 -5.52
CA GLU A 38 7.68 7.05 -4.20
C GLU A 38 8.38 5.90 -3.45
N PRO A 39 9.46 6.18 -2.70
CA PRO A 39 10.32 5.16 -2.10
C PRO A 39 9.79 4.57 -0.78
N HIS A 40 8.52 4.80 -0.45
CA HIS A 40 7.90 4.43 0.82
C HIS A 40 6.51 3.84 0.58
N GLY A 41 5.97 3.19 1.62
CA GLY A 41 4.59 2.72 1.66
C GLY A 41 3.55 3.83 1.41
N ASN A 42 2.27 3.44 1.30
CA ASN A 42 1.21 4.38 1.03
C ASN A 42 0.77 5.09 2.32
N TYR A 43 0.37 6.35 2.18
CA TYR A 43 0.00 7.22 3.29
C TYR A 43 -1.23 8.06 2.94
N ASN A 44 -1.86 8.61 3.96
CA ASN A 44 -3.00 9.51 3.81
C ASN A 44 -2.54 10.91 3.37
N ARG A 45 -2.55 11.17 2.06
CA ARG A 45 -2.12 12.45 1.48
C ARG A 45 -2.91 13.66 1.97
N ILE A 46 -4.15 13.47 2.44
CA ILE A 46 -4.96 14.56 3.01
C ILE A 46 -4.28 15.10 4.29
N MET A 47 -3.52 14.26 4.99
CA MET A 47 -2.82 14.59 6.23
C MET A 47 -1.46 15.26 6.02
N LEU A 48 -1.08 15.60 4.78
CA LEU A 48 0.14 16.36 4.52
C LEU A 48 0.07 17.79 5.09
N SER A 49 -1.11 18.42 5.10
CA SER A 49 -1.26 19.77 5.66
C SER A 49 -0.93 19.82 7.18
N PRO A 50 -1.43 18.90 8.02
CA PRO A 50 -0.97 18.76 9.41
C PRO A 50 0.54 18.54 9.60
N ILE A 51 1.20 17.80 8.69
CA ILE A 51 2.67 17.65 8.75
C ILE A 51 3.36 18.98 8.51
N LEU A 52 2.95 19.72 7.48
CA LEU A 52 3.51 21.04 7.18
C LEU A 52 3.24 22.04 8.31
N ALA A 53 2.15 21.88 9.04
CA ALA A 53 1.82 22.66 10.24
C ALA A 53 2.60 22.23 11.50
N GLY A 54 3.35 21.12 11.45
CA GLY A 54 4.10 20.56 12.58
C GLY A 54 3.23 19.82 13.61
N GLU A 55 1.98 19.50 13.27
CA GLU A 55 1.03 18.83 14.16
C GLU A 55 1.16 17.31 14.14
N LYS A 56 1.72 16.75 13.05
CA LYS A 56 1.91 15.32 12.84
C LYS A 56 3.27 15.01 12.24
N SER A 57 3.77 13.83 12.54
CA SER A 57 4.90 13.19 11.86
C SER A 57 4.44 12.42 10.61
N PHE A 58 5.40 12.07 9.75
CA PHE A 58 5.14 11.27 8.56
C PHE A 58 4.67 9.85 8.90
N ASP A 59 5.26 9.24 9.94
CA ASP A 59 4.91 7.90 10.38
C ASP A 59 3.44 7.80 10.84
N GLU A 60 2.90 8.87 11.44
CA GLU A 60 1.50 8.95 11.87
C GLU A 60 0.47 8.96 10.73
N ILE A 61 0.91 9.19 9.49
CA ILE A 61 0.01 9.25 8.33
C ILE A 61 0.17 8.05 7.40
N MET A 62 1.09 7.14 7.71
CA MET A 62 1.27 5.88 6.99
C MET A 62 0.01 5.01 7.13
N LEU A 63 -0.44 4.45 6.02
CA LEU A 63 -1.59 3.55 5.98
C LEU A 63 -1.11 2.10 5.96
N ASN A 64 -0.20 1.79 5.04
CA ASN A 64 0.54 0.54 5.02
C ASN A 64 2.03 0.88 4.90
N ASP A 65 2.80 0.54 5.93
CA ASP A 65 4.25 0.67 5.96
C ASP A 65 4.92 -0.47 5.17
N GLU A 66 6.25 -0.44 5.02
CA GLU A 66 7.00 -1.48 4.31
C GLU A 66 6.78 -2.89 4.88
N GLN A 67 6.66 -2.99 6.21
CA GLN A 67 6.44 -4.27 6.89
C GLN A 67 5.10 -4.89 6.49
N TRP A 68 4.05 -4.08 6.32
CA TRP A 68 2.76 -4.57 5.85
C TRP A 68 2.85 -5.24 4.47
N TYR A 69 3.65 -4.72 3.54
CA TYR A 69 3.83 -5.36 2.22
C TYR A 69 4.54 -6.71 2.38
N ALA A 70 5.59 -6.76 3.20
CA ALA A 70 6.32 -8.00 3.49
C ALA A 70 5.41 -9.06 4.14
N ASP A 71 4.62 -8.66 5.13
CA ASP A 71 3.70 -9.55 5.87
C ASP A 71 2.60 -10.12 4.96
N ASN A 72 2.19 -9.38 3.93
CA ASN A 72 1.17 -9.82 2.96
C ASN A 72 1.76 -10.45 1.68
N GLY A 73 3.09 -10.60 1.60
CA GLY A 73 3.76 -11.16 0.43
C GLY A 73 3.60 -10.32 -0.83
N ILE A 74 3.51 -8.99 -0.69
CA ILE A 74 3.41 -8.04 -1.79
C ILE A 74 4.80 -7.49 -2.08
N THR A 75 5.19 -7.47 -3.35
CA THR A 75 6.40 -6.76 -3.79
C THR A 75 6.03 -5.30 -4.10
N LEU A 76 6.76 -4.34 -3.53
CA LEU A 76 6.62 -2.90 -3.80
C LEU A 76 7.90 -2.34 -4.46
#